data_AF-K0RZ43-F1
#
_entry.id   AF-K0RZ43-F1
#
_cell.length_a   1.000
_cell.length_b   1.000
_cell.length_c   1.000
_cell.angle_alpha   90.00
_cell.angle_beta   90.00
_cell.angle_gamma   90.00
#
_symmetry.space_group_name_H-M   'P 1'
#
loop_
_entity.id
_entity.type
_entity.pdbx_description
1 polymer ?
#
loop_
_entity_poly.entity_id
_entity_poly.type
_entity_poly.pdbx_seq_one_letter_code
_entity_poly.pdbx_strand_id
1 'polypeptide(L)'
;MSGVAAVDQAGSDESAELAARNLHRRLMTSGHERQEGDACTICFLPVEMPMGEHSRTNFCCLRRVCDGCILAAQRRGIYSRCPFCRQPFTRLDDHASLLAMVRKRADKGDARAKKVLGEQYYDGKLGLTKDVTRAIALWTEAAELGCIGAYFELGLVYHDGLGVEKDEAKGIQYWQHAAMNGDVSSRGCLGVTELQAGNFENALQHLMISAKMGEEVSLNGIRGLLMDGHATKAQYAEALLGYQDAVEEVKSPQREEAKRLRGS
;
A
#
# COMPACT_ATOMS: atom_id res chain seq x y z
N MET A 1 -12.83 56.78 -17.80
CA MET A 1 -12.98 55.39 -18.29
C MET A 1 -12.01 54.51 -17.53
N SER A 2 -12.40 53.97 -16.39
CA SER A 2 -11.66 52.90 -15.71
C SER A 2 -12.67 52.01 -15.02
N GLY A 3 -12.77 50.79 -15.50
CA GLY A 3 -13.64 49.75 -14.96
C GLY A 3 -13.59 48.59 -15.93
N VAL A 4 -12.89 47.52 -15.51
CA VAL A 4 -13.23 46.10 -15.63
C VAL A 4 -11.92 45.30 -15.41
N ALA A 5 -11.83 44.57 -14.31
CA ALA A 5 -11.08 43.31 -14.15
C ALA A 5 -11.30 42.79 -12.71
N ALA A 6 -12.48 42.24 -12.42
CA ALA A 6 -12.74 41.58 -11.13
C ALA A 6 -13.72 40.39 -11.24
N VAL A 7 -14.02 39.91 -12.45
CA VAL A 7 -15.11 38.93 -12.66
C VAL A 7 -14.61 37.52 -13.00
N ASP A 8 -13.35 37.34 -13.44
CA ASP A 8 -12.86 36.02 -13.87
C ASP A 8 -12.25 35.15 -12.75
N GLN A 9 -11.95 35.71 -11.58
CA GLN A 9 -11.26 34.99 -10.50
C GLN A 9 -12.23 34.24 -9.57
N ALA A 10 -13.47 34.73 -9.44
CA ALA A 10 -14.51 34.08 -8.64
C ALA A 10 -15.04 32.79 -9.29
N GLY A 11 -15.09 32.73 -10.62
CA GLY A 11 -15.56 31.55 -11.37
C GLY A 11 -14.56 30.39 -11.38
N SER A 12 -13.25 30.67 -11.29
CA SER A 12 -12.21 29.63 -11.19
C SER A 12 -12.15 29.00 -9.80
N ASP A 13 -12.35 29.79 -8.75
CA ASP A 13 -12.29 29.32 -7.36
C ASP A 13 -13.50 28.43 -7.00
N GLU A 14 -14.70 28.79 -7.48
CA GLU A 14 -15.91 27.98 -7.28
C GLU A 14 -15.82 26.63 -8.00
N SER A 15 -15.20 26.59 -9.19
CA SER A 15 -14.93 25.36 -9.93
C SER A 15 -13.92 24.46 -9.20
N ALA A 16 -12.86 25.03 -8.63
CA ALA A 16 -11.85 24.29 -7.88
C ALA A 16 -12.42 23.71 -6.58
N GLU A 17 -13.24 24.48 -5.86
CA GLU A 17 -13.89 24.03 -4.63
C GLU A 17 -14.90 22.90 -4.90
N LEU A 18 -15.66 22.99 -6.00
CA LEU A 18 -16.55 21.91 -6.43
C LEU A 18 -15.76 20.65 -6.79
N ALA A 19 -14.62 20.77 -7.47
CA ALA A 19 -13.74 19.65 -7.78
C ALA A 19 -13.20 18.99 -6.51
N ALA A 20 -12.75 19.78 -5.53
CA ALA A 20 -12.29 19.29 -4.23
C ALA A 20 -13.39 18.54 -3.47
N ARG A 21 -14.61 19.09 -3.42
CA ARG A 21 -15.79 18.44 -2.82
C ARG A 21 -16.14 17.12 -3.50
N ASN A 22 -16.08 17.07 -4.83
CA ASN A 22 -16.32 15.84 -5.60
C ASN A 22 -15.23 14.80 -5.38
N LEU A 23 -13.96 15.21 -5.31
CA LEU A 23 -12.84 14.33 -5.01
C LEU A 23 -12.97 13.73 -3.60
N HIS A 24 -13.25 14.57 -2.60
CA HIS A 24 -13.48 14.12 -1.23
C HIS A 24 -14.63 13.10 -1.16
N ARG A 25 -15.78 13.38 -1.80
CA ARG A 25 -16.89 12.42 -1.87
C ARG A 25 -16.47 11.08 -2.49
N ARG A 26 -15.69 11.10 -3.57
CA ARG A 26 -15.18 9.88 -4.22
C ARG A 26 -14.21 9.12 -3.32
N LEU A 27 -13.32 9.82 -2.63
CA LEU A 27 -12.40 9.22 -1.65
C LEU A 27 -13.15 8.47 -0.58
N MET A 28 -14.21 9.06 -0.02
CA MET A 28 -14.96 8.45 1.08
C MET A 28 -15.92 7.34 0.63
N THR A 29 -16.27 7.27 -0.65
CA THR A 29 -17.17 6.22 -1.19
C THR A 29 -16.44 5.09 -1.93
N SER A 30 -15.13 5.18 -2.12
CA SER A 30 -14.34 4.17 -2.87
C SER A 30 -13.28 3.52 -1.99
N GLY A 31 -12.73 2.37 -2.41
CA GLY A 31 -11.56 1.73 -1.80
C GLY A 31 -11.77 1.27 -0.36
N HIS A 32 -12.93 0.68 -0.09
CA HIS A 32 -13.32 0.05 1.19
C HIS A 32 -12.95 -1.43 1.26
N GLU A 33 -12.45 -2.00 0.16
CA GLU A 33 -12.02 -3.38 0.06
C GLU A 33 -10.57 -3.43 -0.39
N ARG A 34 -9.85 -4.46 0.06
CA ARG A 34 -8.44 -4.66 -0.29
C ARG A 34 -8.30 -5.14 -1.72
N GLN A 35 -7.26 -4.67 -2.40
CA GLN A 35 -6.92 -5.12 -3.74
C GLN A 35 -6.61 -6.63 -3.81
N GLU A 36 -6.90 -7.27 -4.95
CA GLU A 36 -6.60 -8.70 -5.17
C GLU A 36 -5.12 -9.06 -4.93
N GLY A 37 -4.21 -8.11 -5.19
CA GLY A 37 -2.77 -8.27 -4.97
C GLY A 37 -2.37 -8.55 -3.52
N ASP A 38 -3.26 -8.28 -2.57
CA ASP A 38 -3.10 -8.47 -1.13
C ASP A 38 -3.42 -9.87 -0.65
N ALA A 39 -4.07 -10.69 -1.49
CA ALA A 39 -4.33 -12.08 -1.19
C ALA A 39 -3.12 -12.97 -1.42
N CYS A 40 -3.03 -14.03 -0.60
CA CYS A 40 -2.11 -15.13 -0.86
C CYS A 40 -2.55 -15.86 -2.13
N THR A 41 -1.65 -16.06 -3.10
CA THR A 41 -2.01 -16.70 -4.37
C THR A 41 -2.24 -18.21 -4.29
N ILE A 42 -2.15 -18.82 -3.11
CA ILE A 42 -2.40 -20.25 -2.89
C ILE A 42 -3.73 -20.47 -2.17
N CYS A 43 -3.99 -19.74 -1.08
CA CYS A 43 -5.24 -19.89 -0.32
C CYS A 43 -6.29 -18.82 -0.65
N PHE A 44 -5.95 -17.82 -1.47
CA PHE A 44 -6.81 -16.70 -1.89
C PHE A 44 -7.36 -15.82 -0.75
N LEU A 45 -6.96 -16.07 0.49
CA LEU A 45 -7.28 -15.21 1.62
C LEU A 45 -6.34 -13.98 1.65
N PRO A 46 -6.85 -12.77 1.98
CA PRO A 46 -6.03 -11.58 2.21
C PRO A 46 -4.91 -11.88 3.21
N VAL A 47 -3.73 -11.29 3.04
CA VAL A 47 -2.61 -11.44 3.98
C VAL A 47 -2.76 -10.41 5.10
N GLU A 48 -2.59 -10.82 6.35
CA GLU A 48 -2.60 -9.92 7.51
C GLU A 48 -1.63 -8.74 7.35
N MET A 49 -2.00 -7.58 7.90
CA MET A 49 -1.16 -6.39 7.89
C MET A 49 -0.22 -6.38 9.11
N PRO A 50 1.05 -5.94 8.98
CA PRO A 50 1.74 -5.59 7.73
C PRO A 50 2.09 -6.82 6.87
N MET A 51 1.71 -6.80 5.60
CA MET A 51 1.84 -8.00 4.74
C MET A 51 3.25 -8.53 4.57
N GLY A 52 4.28 -7.68 4.70
CA GLY A 52 5.68 -8.09 4.61
C GLY A 52 6.11 -9.02 5.76
N GLU A 53 5.43 -8.93 6.91
CA GLU A 53 5.70 -9.77 8.08
C GLU A 53 4.98 -11.11 8.00
N HIS A 54 3.92 -11.21 7.19
CA HIS A 54 3.05 -12.39 7.10
C HIS A 54 3.07 -13.09 5.73
N SER A 55 3.92 -12.63 4.81
CA SER A 55 4.06 -13.22 3.48
C SER A 55 5.42 -12.94 2.82
N ARG A 56 5.69 -13.65 1.72
CA ARG A 56 6.84 -13.40 0.86
C ARG A 56 6.40 -13.25 -0.59
N THR A 57 7.02 -12.30 -1.31
CA THR A 57 6.94 -12.20 -2.77
C THR A 57 8.13 -12.96 -3.36
N ASN A 58 7.87 -13.98 -4.19
CA ASN A 58 8.95 -14.79 -4.78
C ASN A 58 9.43 -14.20 -6.10
N PHE A 59 10.73 -13.93 -6.28
CA PHE A 59 11.28 -13.34 -7.51
C PHE A 59 10.98 -14.15 -8.79
N CYS A 60 10.85 -15.47 -8.70
CA CYS A 60 10.56 -16.33 -9.84
C CYS A 60 9.19 -16.09 -10.47
N CYS A 61 8.17 -15.75 -9.67
CA CYS A 61 6.77 -15.60 -10.11
C CYS A 61 6.13 -14.26 -9.75
N LEU A 62 6.79 -13.46 -8.90
CA LEU A 62 6.29 -12.25 -8.26
C LEU A 62 4.91 -12.42 -7.61
N ARG A 63 4.59 -13.65 -7.18
CA ARG A 63 3.37 -13.93 -6.43
C ARG A 63 3.63 -13.90 -4.94
N ARG A 64 2.67 -13.31 -4.21
CA ARG A 64 2.64 -13.24 -2.75
C ARG A 64 2.12 -14.55 -2.19
N VAL A 65 2.88 -15.17 -1.29
CA VAL A 65 2.48 -16.39 -0.60
C VAL A 65 2.59 -16.14 0.90
N CYS A 66 1.49 -16.32 1.63
CA CYS A 66 1.49 -16.19 3.09
C CYS A 66 2.34 -17.27 3.75
N ASP A 67 2.87 -16.99 4.94
CA ASP A 67 3.76 -17.93 5.63
C ASP A 67 3.09 -19.24 5.98
N GLY A 68 1.77 -19.24 6.21
CA GLY A 68 1.01 -20.48 6.40
C GLY A 68 1.03 -21.41 5.17
N CYS A 69 0.88 -20.86 3.97
CA CYS A 69 1.00 -21.64 2.73
C CYS A 69 2.44 -22.07 2.45
N ILE A 70 3.44 -21.27 2.85
CA ILE A 70 4.85 -21.65 2.78
C ILE A 70 5.12 -22.85 3.71
N LEU A 71 4.69 -22.77 4.97
CA LEU A 71 4.81 -23.84 5.96
C LEU A 71 4.12 -25.13 5.50
N ALA A 72 2.89 -25.00 4.97
CA ALA A 72 2.14 -26.13 4.44
C ALA A 72 2.86 -26.81 3.25
N ALA A 73 3.50 -26.03 2.38
CA ALA A 73 4.28 -26.56 1.27
C ALA A 73 5.55 -27.27 1.75
N GLN A 74 6.26 -26.71 2.72
CA GLN A 74 7.45 -27.32 3.32
C GLN A 74 7.13 -28.69 3.93
N ARG A 75 6.03 -28.80 4.69
CA ARG A 75 5.56 -30.08 5.25
C ARG A 75 5.26 -31.17 4.23
N ARG A 76 5.02 -30.77 2.97
CA ARG A 76 4.81 -31.68 1.83
C ARG A 76 6.10 -31.94 1.05
N GLY A 77 7.26 -31.59 1.59
CA GLY A 77 8.56 -31.81 0.96
C GLY A 77 9.01 -30.70 -0.01
N ILE A 78 8.27 -29.59 -0.12
CA ILE A 78 8.59 -28.50 -1.05
C ILE A 78 9.48 -27.46 -0.34
N TYR A 79 10.75 -27.81 -0.13
CA TYR A 79 11.71 -26.95 0.58
C TYR A 79 12.52 -26.05 -0.35
N SER A 80 12.98 -26.59 -1.48
CA SER A 80 13.93 -25.89 -2.37
C SER A 80 13.29 -25.32 -3.63
N ARG A 81 11.96 -25.15 -3.62
CA ARG A 81 11.17 -24.70 -4.78
C ARG A 81 10.09 -23.73 -4.33
N CYS A 82 9.74 -22.80 -5.20
CA CYS A 82 8.61 -21.91 -4.98
C CYS A 82 7.31 -22.70 -4.71
N PRO A 83 6.59 -22.43 -3.62
CA PRO A 83 5.31 -23.07 -3.31
C PRO A 83 4.24 -22.86 -4.40
N PHE A 84 4.37 -21.81 -5.20
CA PHE A 84 3.45 -21.48 -6.28
C PHE A 84 3.89 -22.05 -7.64
N CYS A 85 4.97 -21.53 -8.24
CA CYS A 85 5.36 -21.93 -9.61
C CYS A 85 6.31 -23.13 -9.69
N ARG A 86 6.71 -23.73 -8.55
CA ARG A 86 7.61 -24.89 -8.46
C ARG A 86 9.02 -24.70 -9.02
N GLN A 87 9.37 -23.50 -9.47
CA GLN A 87 10.73 -23.17 -9.89
C GLN A 87 11.68 -23.35 -8.68
N PRO A 88 12.85 -23.98 -8.86
CA PRO A 88 13.87 -24.05 -7.82
C PRO A 88 14.23 -22.67 -7.30
N PHE A 89 14.45 -22.55 -5.99
CA PHE A 89 14.91 -21.29 -5.44
C PHE A 89 16.31 -20.98 -5.94
N THR A 90 16.46 -19.80 -6.54
CA THR A 90 17.76 -19.17 -6.72
C THR A 90 18.30 -18.79 -5.35
N ARG A 91 19.59 -19.01 -5.12
CA ARG A 91 20.22 -18.62 -3.85
C ARG A 91 20.09 -17.10 -3.68
N LEU A 92 19.83 -16.65 -2.45
CA LEU A 92 19.59 -15.23 -2.18
C LEU A 92 20.84 -14.35 -2.39
N ASP A 93 22.03 -14.96 -2.30
CA ASP A 93 23.33 -14.33 -2.59
C ASP A 93 23.64 -14.21 -4.09
N ASP A 94 22.90 -14.93 -4.95
CA ASP A 94 23.00 -14.78 -6.41
C ASP A 94 22.13 -13.61 -6.90
N HIS A 95 22.59 -12.42 -6.55
CA HIS A 95 21.95 -11.16 -6.91
C HIS A 95 21.79 -10.98 -8.43
N ALA A 96 22.75 -11.44 -9.23
CA ALA A 96 22.70 -11.32 -10.68
C ALA A 96 21.53 -12.12 -11.27
N SER A 97 21.35 -13.38 -10.86
CA SER A 97 20.22 -14.20 -11.32
C SER A 97 18.87 -13.67 -10.83
N LEU A 98 18.80 -13.21 -9.58
CA LEU A 98 17.58 -12.60 -9.03
C LEU A 98 17.18 -11.35 -9.82
N LEU A 99 18.12 -10.45 -10.08
CA LEU A 99 17.92 -9.24 -10.86
C LEU A 99 17.51 -9.56 -12.30
N ALA A 100 18.15 -10.54 -12.93
CA ALA A 100 17.81 -10.98 -14.28
C ALA A 100 16.37 -11.50 -14.39
N MET A 101 15.87 -12.23 -13.38
CA MET A 101 14.48 -12.68 -13.34
C MET A 101 13.48 -11.52 -13.27
N VAL A 102 13.76 -10.51 -12.43
CA VAL A 102 12.90 -9.33 -12.29
C VAL A 102 12.91 -8.50 -13.58
N ARG A 103 14.10 -8.20 -14.12
CA ARG A 103 14.25 -7.45 -15.39
C ARG A 103 13.52 -8.12 -16.54
N LYS A 104 13.71 -9.43 -16.72
CA LYS A 104 13.03 -10.20 -17.77
C LYS A 104 11.50 -10.07 -17.73
N ARG A 105 10.90 -9.91 -16.56
CA ARG A 105 9.45 -9.68 -16.41
C ARG A 105 9.09 -8.21 -16.65
N ALA A 106 9.87 -7.29 -16.10
CA ALA A 106 9.67 -5.85 -16.26
C ALA A 106 9.76 -5.43 -17.74
N ASP A 107 10.69 -6.01 -18.50
CA ASP A 107 10.88 -5.78 -19.94
C ASP A 107 9.70 -6.31 -20.77
N LYS A 108 8.94 -7.26 -20.23
CA LYS A 108 7.70 -7.80 -20.83
C LYS A 108 6.44 -7.05 -20.40
N GLY A 109 6.57 -5.94 -19.67
CA GLY A 109 5.44 -5.13 -19.22
C GLY A 109 4.73 -5.67 -17.98
N ASP A 110 5.35 -6.56 -17.20
CA ASP A 110 4.80 -6.97 -15.89
C ASP A 110 4.88 -5.78 -14.92
N ALA A 111 3.73 -5.16 -14.61
CA ALA A 111 3.63 -3.97 -13.77
C ALA A 111 4.22 -4.20 -12.36
N ARG A 112 3.99 -5.38 -11.78
CA ARG A 112 4.54 -5.73 -10.46
C ARG A 112 6.05 -5.92 -10.53
N ALA A 113 6.57 -6.45 -11.63
CA ALA A 113 8.01 -6.55 -11.84
C ALA A 113 8.68 -5.19 -11.96
N LYS A 114 8.06 -4.23 -12.66
CA LYS A 114 8.53 -2.85 -12.71
C LYS A 114 8.54 -2.23 -11.32
N LYS A 115 7.47 -2.43 -10.53
CA LYS A 115 7.41 -1.97 -9.14
C LYS A 115 8.56 -2.50 -8.29
N VAL A 116 8.75 -3.83 -8.30
CA VAL A 116 9.83 -4.50 -7.55
C VAL A 116 11.21 -4.05 -8.04
N LEU A 117 11.41 -3.88 -9.34
CA LEU A 117 12.67 -3.38 -9.88
C LEU A 117 12.95 -1.95 -9.40
N GLY A 118 11.91 -1.10 -9.35
CA GLY A 118 12.00 0.24 -8.77
C GLY A 118 12.45 0.21 -7.31
N GLU A 119 11.86 -0.66 -6.48
CA GLU A 119 12.29 -0.87 -5.09
C GLU A 119 13.77 -1.28 -5.00
N GLN A 120 14.25 -2.17 -5.90
CA GLN A 120 15.65 -2.58 -5.87
C GLN A 120 16.61 -1.44 -6.22
N TYR A 121 16.25 -0.56 -7.16
CA TYR A 121 17.03 0.66 -7.43
C TYR A 121 16.95 1.66 -6.29
N TYR A 122 15.79 1.83 -5.66
CA TYR A 122 15.63 2.74 -4.53
C TYR A 122 16.49 2.35 -3.32
N ASP A 123 16.56 1.06 -3.02
CA ASP A 123 17.33 0.53 -1.89
C ASP A 123 18.81 0.23 -2.22
N GLY A 124 19.19 0.18 -3.51
CA GLY A 124 20.51 -0.30 -3.93
C GLY A 124 20.72 -1.79 -3.66
N LYS A 125 19.69 -2.61 -3.86
CA LYS A 125 19.69 -4.07 -3.61
C LYS A 125 20.02 -4.85 -4.89
N LEU A 126 20.30 -6.15 -4.73
CA LEU A 126 20.68 -7.06 -5.82
C LEU A 126 21.88 -6.58 -6.65
N GLY A 127 22.87 -5.95 -5.99
CA GLY A 127 24.08 -5.44 -6.64
C GLY A 127 23.85 -4.19 -7.50
N LEU A 128 22.68 -3.54 -7.40
CA LEU A 128 22.42 -2.25 -8.03
C LEU A 128 22.98 -1.12 -7.17
N THR A 129 23.52 -0.09 -7.82
CA THR A 129 23.73 1.20 -7.17
C THR A 129 22.38 1.87 -6.90
N LYS A 130 22.23 2.50 -5.74
CA LYS A 130 21.02 3.26 -5.41
C LYS A 130 20.78 4.36 -6.43
N ASP A 131 19.59 4.38 -7.03
CA ASP A 131 19.15 5.35 -8.03
C ASP A 131 17.65 5.64 -7.86
N VAL A 132 17.34 6.72 -7.15
CA VAL A 132 15.96 7.14 -6.86
C VAL A 132 15.25 7.60 -8.13
N THR A 133 15.94 8.29 -9.04
CA THR A 133 15.34 8.78 -10.28
C THR A 133 14.89 7.61 -11.15
N ARG A 134 15.72 6.56 -11.25
CA ARG A 134 15.36 5.32 -11.95
C ARG A 134 14.22 4.57 -11.25
N ALA A 135 14.19 4.56 -9.92
CA ALA A 135 13.10 3.96 -9.16
C ALA A 135 11.77 4.65 -9.45
N ILE A 136 11.73 5.99 -9.42
CA ILE A 136 10.55 6.78 -9.75
C ILE A 136 10.06 6.48 -11.16
N ALA A 137 10.95 6.48 -12.17
CA ALA A 137 10.57 6.16 -13.54
C ALA A 137 9.89 4.77 -13.65
N LEU A 138 10.46 3.76 -12.99
CA LEU A 138 9.90 2.41 -12.98
C LEU A 138 8.56 2.33 -12.23
N TRP A 139 8.40 3.07 -11.13
CA TRP A 139 7.14 3.13 -10.40
C TRP A 139 6.07 3.88 -11.19
N THR A 140 6.41 4.96 -11.90
CA THR A 140 5.49 5.64 -12.81
C THR A 140 5.00 4.70 -13.91
N GLU A 141 5.91 3.99 -14.59
CA GLU A 141 5.52 2.99 -15.60
C GLU A 141 4.66 1.86 -14.99
N ALA A 142 4.98 1.40 -13.77
CA ALA A 142 4.18 0.39 -13.08
C ALA A 142 2.77 0.89 -12.74
N ALA A 143 2.66 2.15 -12.30
CA ALA A 143 1.40 2.81 -11.95
C ALA A 143 0.51 2.99 -13.19
N GLU A 144 1.08 3.38 -14.32
CA GLU A 144 0.40 3.48 -15.62
C GLU A 144 -0.13 2.12 -16.11
N LEU A 145 0.56 1.03 -15.76
CA LEU A 145 0.12 -0.34 -16.03
C LEU A 145 -0.84 -0.89 -14.95
N GLY A 146 -1.32 -0.06 -14.04
CA GLY A 146 -2.32 -0.42 -13.03
C GLY A 146 -1.76 -1.04 -11.74
N CYS A 147 -0.45 -0.95 -11.49
CA CYS A 147 0.11 -1.39 -10.21
C CYS A 147 -0.18 -0.37 -9.10
N ILE A 148 -1.25 -0.60 -8.34
CA ILE A 148 -1.67 0.28 -7.23
C ILE A 148 -0.54 0.50 -6.21
N GLY A 149 0.20 -0.55 -5.85
CA GLY A 149 1.33 -0.40 -4.91
C GLY A 149 2.43 0.55 -5.41
N ALA A 150 2.54 0.81 -6.72
CA ALA A 150 3.51 1.79 -7.23
C ALA A 150 3.07 3.25 -6.94
N TYR A 151 1.76 3.52 -6.92
CA TYR A 151 1.23 4.81 -6.48
C TYR A 151 1.59 5.08 -5.01
N PHE A 152 1.58 4.06 -4.14
CA PHE A 152 2.01 4.21 -2.76
C PHE A 152 3.48 4.66 -2.64
N GLU A 153 4.40 4.01 -3.36
CA GLU A 153 5.83 4.37 -3.36
C GLU A 153 6.05 5.79 -3.90
N LEU A 154 5.36 6.16 -4.99
CA LEU A 154 5.39 7.52 -5.54
C LEU A 154 4.88 8.55 -4.54
N GLY A 155 3.80 8.22 -3.82
CA GLY A 155 3.25 9.06 -2.77
C GLY A 155 4.27 9.33 -1.67
N LEU A 156 4.93 8.30 -1.17
CA LEU A 156 5.98 8.40 -0.15
C LEU A 156 7.14 9.30 -0.59
N VAL A 157 7.73 9.03 -1.76
CA VAL A 157 8.95 9.75 -2.16
C VAL A 157 8.71 11.23 -2.43
N TYR A 158 7.57 11.61 -2.98
CA TYR A 158 7.22 13.01 -3.17
C TYR A 158 6.78 13.69 -1.87
N HIS A 159 5.96 13.01 -1.05
CA HIS A 159 5.50 13.56 0.22
C HIS A 159 6.66 13.87 1.16
N ASP A 160 7.62 12.96 1.29
CA ASP A 160 8.72 13.09 2.24
C ASP A 160 10.01 13.69 1.61
N GLY A 161 10.03 13.91 0.28
CA GLY A 161 11.22 14.43 -0.42
C GLY A 161 12.39 13.43 -0.43
N LEU A 162 12.11 12.14 -0.56
CA LEU A 162 13.11 11.07 -0.42
C LEU A 162 13.93 10.91 -1.71
N GLY A 163 14.97 11.74 -1.84
CA GLY A 163 15.86 11.74 -3.01
C GLY A 163 15.33 12.54 -4.20
N VAL A 164 14.25 13.29 -3.99
CA VAL A 164 13.68 14.30 -4.91
C VAL A 164 13.28 15.53 -4.12
N GLU A 165 12.99 16.64 -4.82
CA GLU A 165 12.38 17.80 -4.18
C GLU A 165 11.03 17.41 -3.58
N LYS A 166 10.81 17.84 -2.34
CA LYS A 166 9.59 17.54 -1.59
C LYS A 166 8.40 18.24 -2.25
N ASP A 167 7.36 17.45 -2.54
CA ASP A 167 6.09 17.90 -3.10
C ASP A 167 4.95 17.12 -2.43
N GLU A 168 4.50 17.63 -1.29
CA GLU A 168 3.45 17.01 -0.47
C GLU A 168 2.14 16.86 -1.25
N ALA A 169 1.75 17.88 -2.02
CA ALA A 169 0.52 17.87 -2.79
C ALA A 169 0.52 16.74 -3.83
N LYS A 170 1.64 16.57 -4.55
CA LYS A 170 1.80 15.47 -5.51
C LYS A 170 1.84 14.11 -4.82
N GLY A 171 2.51 14.01 -3.68
CA GLY A 171 2.52 12.78 -2.87
C GLY A 171 1.10 12.36 -2.45
N ILE A 172 0.32 13.31 -1.92
CA ILE A 172 -1.07 13.11 -1.52
C ILE A 172 -1.93 12.69 -2.71
N GLN A 173 -1.76 13.29 -3.89
CA GLN A 173 -2.52 12.88 -5.09
C GLN A 173 -2.30 11.41 -5.46
N TYR A 174 -1.06 10.92 -5.36
CA TYR A 174 -0.78 9.50 -5.60
C TYR A 174 -1.41 8.60 -4.53
N TRP A 175 -1.34 8.98 -3.25
CA TRP A 175 -2.02 8.23 -2.19
C TRP A 175 -3.54 8.27 -2.30
N GLN A 176 -4.14 9.38 -2.72
CA GLN A 176 -5.58 9.47 -3.01
C GLN A 176 -5.99 8.47 -4.09
N HIS A 177 -5.22 8.37 -5.18
CA HIS A 177 -5.47 7.37 -6.22
C HIS A 177 -5.36 5.94 -5.67
N ALA A 178 -4.28 5.62 -4.94
CA ALA A 178 -4.06 4.29 -4.39
C ALA A 178 -5.15 3.91 -3.38
N ALA A 179 -5.48 4.83 -2.47
CA ALA A 179 -6.52 4.67 -1.46
C ALA A 179 -7.88 4.36 -2.11
N MET A 180 -8.30 5.12 -3.13
CA MET A 180 -9.54 4.87 -3.88
C MET A 180 -9.60 3.47 -4.52
N ASN A 181 -8.44 2.82 -4.73
CA ASN A 181 -8.31 1.49 -5.29
C ASN A 181 -7.94 0.42 -4.24
N GLY A 182 -8.21 0.70 -2.96
CA GLY A 182 -8.10 -0.28 -1.89
C GLY A 182 -6.70 -0.46 -1.32
N ASP A 183 -5.78 0.48 -1.55
CA ASP A 183 -4.48 0.47 -0.89
C ASP A 183 -4.62 0.96 0.56
N VAL A 184 -4.49 0.01 1.49
CA VAL A 184 -4.68 0.24 2.92
C VAL A 184 -3.65 1.22 3.48
N SER A 185 -2.38 1.06 3.10
CA SER A 185 -1.29 1.91 3.58
C SER A 185 -1.45 3.36 3.10
N SER A 186 -1.79 3.58 1.83
CA SER A 186 -2.09 4.92 1.33
C SER A 186 -3.27 5.56 2.04
N ARG A 187 -4.31 4.78 2.36
CA ARG A 187 -5.46 5.26 3.14
C ARG A 187 -5.05 5.72 4.54
N GLY A 188 -4.23 4.92 5.23
CA GLY A 188 -3.67 5.26 6.54
C GLY A 188 -2.79 6.52 6.47
N CYS A 189 -1.93 6.63 5.46
CA CYS A 189 -1.11 7.82 5.21
C CYS A 189 -1.95 9.09 5.05
N LEU A 190 -3.03 9.04 4.26
CA LEU A 190 -3.96 10.19 4.16
C LEU A 190 -4.55 10.56 5.51
N GLY A 191 -4.98 9.57 6.31
CA GLY A 191 -5.49 9.83 7.66
C GLY A 191 -4.46 10.51 8.57
N VAL A 192 -3.21 10.07 8.52
CA VAL A 192 -2.11 10.68 9.29
C VAL A 192 -1.77 12.09 8.80
N THR A 193 -1.76 12.33 7.48
CA THR A 193 -1.54 13.66 6.92
C THR A 193 -2.65 14.63 7.35
N GLU A 194 -3.91 14.19 7.31
CA GLU A 194 -5.05 15.01 7.79
C GLU A 194 -4.97 15.27 9.30
N LEU A 195 -4.48 14.30 10.11
CA LEU A 195 -4.19 14.53 11.54
C LEU A 195 -3.14 15.63 11.73
N GLN A 196 -2.04 15.57 10.99
CA GLN A 196 -0.96 16.55 11.07
C GLN A 196 -1.42 17.94 10.62
N ALA A 197 -2.36 18.02 9.69
CA ALA A 197 -2.98 19.26 9.24
C ALA A 197 -4.07 19.79 10.20
N GLY A 198 -4.46 19.02 11.24
CA GLY A 198 -5.53 19.38 12.17
C GLY A 198 -6.95 19.15 11.63
N ASN A 199 -7.08 18.45 10.50
CA ASN A 199 -8.36 18.14 9.86
C ASN A 199 -8.96 16.85 10.45
N PHE A 200 -9.31 16.89 11.74
CA PHE A 200 -9.66 15.70 12.52
C PHE A 200 -10.84 14.90 11.97
N GLU A 201 -11.83 15.55 11.34
CA GLU A 201 -12.96 14.86 10.73
C GLU A 201 -12.54 14.03 9.51
N ASN A 202 -11.76 14.62 8.59
CA ASN A 202 -11.23 13.90 7.42
C ASN A 202 -10.29 12.78 7.84
N ALA A 203 -9.43 13.05 8.83
CA ALA A 203 -8.55 12.06 9.42
C ALA A 203 -9.36 10.87 9.94
N LEU A 204 -10.38 11.11 10.76
CA LEU A 204 -11.24 10.05 11.29
C LEU A 204 -11.85 9.20 10.18
N GLN A 205 -12.38 9.82 9.13
CA GLN A 205 -12.97 9.08 8.00
C GLN A 205 -11.95 8.18 7.29
N HIS A 206 -10.76 8.69 6.98
CA HIS A 206 -9.69 7.90 6.37
C HIS A 206 -9.24 6.74 7.26
N LEU A 207 -8.99 7.01 8.53
CA LEU A 207 -8.52 6.01 9.49
C LEU A 207 -9.60 4.94 9.73
N MET A 208 -10.89 5.30 9.78
CA MET A 208 -11.98 4.32 9.91
C MET A 208 -11.99 3.32 8.75
N ILE A 209 -11.81 3.78 7.51
CA ILE A 209 -11.74 2.91 6.33
C ILE A 209 -10.52 1.99 6.42
N SER A 210 -9.34 2.53 6.75
CA SER A 210 -8.10 1.76 6.86
C SER A 210 -8.13 0.73 7.99
N ALA A 211 -8.66 1.11 9.16
CA ALA A 211 -8.79 0.21 10.32
C ALA A 211 -9.72 -0.97 10.00
N LYS A 212 -10.83 -0.73 9.30
CA LYS A 212 -11.74 -1.79 8.82
C LYS A 212 -11.09 -2.75 7.80
N MET A 213 -9.98 -2.35 7.18
CA MET A 213 -9.18 -3.22 6.30
C MET A 213 -8.01 -3.91 7.05
N GLY A 214 -7.98 -3.81 8.38
CA GLY A 214 -7.04 -4.50 9.25
C GLY A 214 -5.75 -3.74 9.55
N GLU A 215 -5.69 -2.42 9.35
CA GLU A 215 -4.50 -1.64 9.71
C GLU A 215 -4.54 -1.13 11.16
N GLU A 216 -3.62 -1.65 11.98
CA GLU A 216 -3.56 -1.34 13.41
C GLU A 216 -3.17 0.14 13.67
N VAL A 217 -2.30 0.72 12.84
CA VAL A 217 -1.87 2.11 12.99
C VAL A 217 -3.07 3.06 12.90
N SER A 218 -4.00 2.84 11.97
CA SER A 218 -5.24 3.64 11.93
C SER A 218 -6.13 3.43 13.13
N LEU A 219 -6.30 2.19 13.62
CA LEU A 219 -7.06 1.94 14.85
C LEU A 219 -6.45 2.71 16.04
N ASN A 220 -5.13 2.76 16.11
CA ASN A 220 -4.40 3.53 17.12
C ASN A 220 -4.59 5.04 16.95
N GLY A 221 -4.63 5.53 15.71
CA GLY A 221 -4.96 6.92 15.40
C GLY A 221 -6.37 7.32 15.84
N ILE A 222 -7.38 6.46 15.59
CA ILE A 222 -8.77 6.69 16.04
C ILE A 222 -8.85 6.68 17.57
N ARG A 223 -8.10 5.80 18.23
CA ARG A 223 -7.98 5.82 19.70
C ARG A 223 -7.40 7.14 20.22
N GLY A 224 -6.41 7.70 19.54
CA GLY A 224 -5.89 9.05 19.83
C GLY A 224 -6.98 10.11 19.71
N LEU A 225 -7.67 10.15 18.56
CA LEU A 225 -8.81 11.06 18.33
C LEU A 225 -9.90 10.94 19.40
N LEU A 226 -10.19 9.72 19.90
CA LEU A 226 -11.14 9.50 20.99
C LEU A 226 -10.65 10.14 22.30
N MET A 227 -9.37 9.99 22.64
CA MET A 227 -8.78 10.57 23.84
C MET A 227 -8.80 12.10 23.80
N ASP A 228 -8.57 12.67 22.62
CA ASP A 228 -8.54 14.12 22.39
C ASP A 228 -9.95 14.73 22.21
N GLY A 229 -11.01 13.90 22.22
CA GLY A 229 -12.40 14.35 22.10
C GLY A 229 -12.87 14.64 20.67
N HIS A 230 -12.08 14.26 19.66
CA HIS A 230 -12.40 14.41 18.24
C HIS A 230 -13.12 13.19 17.64
N ALA A 231 -13.17 12.06 18.36
CA ALA A 231 -13.97 10.89 18.00
C ALA A 231 -14.87 10.46 19.16
N THR A 232 -16.02 9.87 18.83
CA THR A 232 -16.95 9.31 19.81
C THR A 232 -16.58 7.88 20.18
N LYS A 233 -17.04 7.42 21.35
CA LYS A 233 -16.92 6.00 21.76
C LYS A 233 -17.57 5.05 20.75
N ALA A 234 -18.67 5.48 20.11
CA ALA A 234 -19.37 4.69 19.10
C ALA A 234 -18.50 4.51 17.84
N GLN A 235 -17.88 5.59 17.34
CA GLN A 235 -16.97 5.52 16.19
C GLN A 235 -15.74 4.64 16.46
N TYR A 236 -15.15 4.75 17.66
CA TYR A 236 -14.05 3.87 18.02
C TYR A 236 -14.48 2.39 18.13
N ALA A 237 -15.65 2.12 18.73
CA ALA A 237 -16.18 0.76 18.81
C ALA A 237 -16.46 0.17 17.42
N GLU A 238 -17.02 0.97 16.51
CA GLU A 238 -17.23 0.57 15.12
C GLU A 238 -15.91 0.25 14.41
N ALA A 239 -14.88 1.09 14.56
CA ALA A 239 -13.57 0.85 13.99
C ALA A 239 -12.91 -0.41 14.56
N LEU A 240 -13.03 -0.63 15.87
CA LEU A 240 -12.49 -1.81 16.55
C LEU A 240 -13.16 -3.10 16.06
N LEU A 241 -14.48 -3.09 15.90
CA LEU A 241 -15.22 -4.24 15.37
C LEU A 241 -14.79 -4.58 13.95
N GLY A 242 -14.74 -3.59 13.05
CA GLY A 242 -14.30 -3.86 11.67
C GLY A 242 -12.83 -4.29 11.57
N TYR A 243 -11.95 -3.76 12.44
CA TYR A 243 -10.59 -4.26 12.55
C TYR A 243 -10.54 -5.73 13.00
N GLN A 244 -11.34 -6.11 14.00
CA GLN A 244 -11.44 -7.49 14.46
C GLN A 244 -11.96 -8.42 13.36
N ASP A 245 -13.00 -8.01 12.63
CA ASP A 245 -13.54 -8.77 11.49
C ASP A 245 -12.44 -9.00 10.44
N ALA A 246 -11.69 -7.96 10.05
CA ALA A 246 -10.58 -8.09 9.12
C ALA A 246 -9.46 -9.02 9.62
N VAL A 247 -9.16 -9.00 10.92
CA VAL A 247 -8.18 -9.91 11.54
C VAL A 247 -8.69 -11.35 11.55
N GLU A 248 -9.98 -11.59 11.80
CA GLU A 248 -10.56 -12.93 11.74
C GLU A 248 -10.58 -13.49 10.31
N GLU A 249 -10.92 -12.68 9.30
CA GLU A 249 -10.96 -13.09 7.89
C GLU A 249 -9.61 -13.62 7.37
N VAL A 250 -8.49 -13.12 7.91
CA VAL A 250 -7.15 -13.53 7.49
C VAL A 250 -6.60 -14.71 8.28
N LYS A 251 -7.30 -15.22 9.31
CA LYS A 251 -6.80 -16.34 10.09
C LYS A 251 -6.82 -17.65 9.31
N SER A 252 -5.83 -18.49 9.59
CA SER A 252 -5.87 -19.91 9.24
C SER A 252 -4.98 -20.71 10.20
N PRO A 253 -5.26 -22.00 10.43
CA PRO A 253 -4.46 -22.83 11.32
C PRO A 253 -2.96 -22.81 10.97
N GLN A 254 -2.64 -22.81 9.67
CA GLN A 254 -1.26 -22.81 9.19
C GLN A 254 -0.58 -21.44 9.38
N ARG A 255 -1.31 -20.32 9.25
CA ARG A 255 -0.75 -18.98 9.52
C ARG A 255 -0.45 -18.81 11.00
N GLU A 256 -1.36 -19.23 11.87
CA GLU A 256 -1.17 -19.18 13.32
C GLU A 256 0.00 -20.05 13.79
N GLU A 257 0.16 -21.22 13.19
CA GLU A 257 1.31 -22.07 13.44
C GLU A 257 2.62 -21.46 12.92
N ALA A 258 2.62 -20.89 11.71
CA ALA A 258 3.79 -20.19 11.16
C ALA A 258 4.20 -18.97 11.99
N LYS A 259 3.26 -18.27 12.64
CA LYS A 259 3.55 -17.22 13.62
C LYS A 259 4.26 -17.78 14.85
N ARG A 260 3.71 -18.86 15.45
CA ARG A 260 4.31 -19.51 16.62
C ARG A 260 5.77 -19.95 16.39
N LEU A 261 6.06 -20.50 15.21
CA LEU A 261 7.41 -20.95 14.84
C LEU A 261 8.42 -19.81 14.57
N ARG A 262 7.96 -18.57 14.40
CA ARG A 262 8.83 -17.40 14.21
C ARG A 262 9.11 -16.64 15.50
N GLY A 263 8.22 -16.74 16.47
CA GLY A 263 8.41 -16.18 17.81
C GLY A 263 9.24 -17.08 18.74
N SER A 264 9.65 -18.27 18.29
CA SER A 264 10.54 -19.22 18.98
C SER A 264 11.96 -19.14 18.44
#